data_AF-A0A7S3U4D2-F1
#
_entry.id   AF-A0A7S3U4D2-F1
#
_cell.length_a   1.000
_cell.length_b   1.000
_cell.length_c   1.000
_cell.angle_alpha   90.00
_cell.angle_beta   90.00
_cell.angle_gamma   90.00
#
_symmetry.space_group_name_H-M   'P 1'
#
loop_
_entity.id
_entity.type
_entity.pdbx_description
1 polymer ?
#
loop_
_entity_poly.entity_id
_entity_poly.type
_entity_poly.pdbx_seq_one_letter_code
_entity_poly.pdbx_strand_id
1 'polypeptide(L)'
;NARLAGLLRQLAAYYAKDSNVLFMVRIAQGLLYMGKGLMTINPMFSDRFLVDPIAMGSLVVIAHAALHLKNTILGKSHYLLYHIVPAMRPRWLVTLDENLNELKVPVRVGQAVDITGQAGRPKQMTGFQTRTTPVLLGYNDRAELATEEYITVATIMEDFVILRKNPAYKPAEVS
;
A
#
# COMPACT_ATOMS: atom_id res chain seq x y z
N ASN A 1 -4.01 -4.02 15.33
CA ASN A 1 -4.15 -5.23 14.46
C ASN A 1 -4.08 -6.57 15.18
N ALA A 2 -3.19 -6.80 16.17
CA ALA A 2 -3.11 -8.09 16.88
C ALA A 2 -4.34 -8.43 17.72
N ARG A 3 -4.86 -7.46 18.49
CA ARG A 3 -6.09 -7.60 19.32
C ARG A 3 -7.31 -8.00 18.48
N LEU A 4 -7.50 -7.34 17.34
CA LEU A 4 -8.63 -7.59 16.44
C LEU A 4 -8.57 -9.01 15.81
N ALA A 5 -7.36 -9.47 15.47
CA ALA A 5 -7.15 -10.84 14.98
C ALA A 5 -7.49 -11.88 16.07
N GLY A 6 -7.16 -11.60 17.34
CA GLY A 6 -7.54 -12.44 18.47
C GLY A 6 -9.06 -12.55 18.62
N LEU A 7 -9.76 -11.41 18.55
CA LEU A 7 -11.21 -11.35 18.65
C LEU A 7 -11.89 -12.10 17.50
N LEU A 8 -11.44 -11.90 16.26
CA LEU A 8 -11.96 -12.66 15.11
C LEU A 8 -11.72 -14.17 15.23
N ARG A 9 -10.63 -14.60 15.86
CA ARG A 9 -10.37 -16.03 16.11
C ARG A 9 -11.33 -16.60 17.16
N GLN A 10 -11.64 -15.84 18.20
CA GLN A 10 -12.65 -16.22 19.19
C GLN A 10 -14.05 -16.31 18.58
N LEU A 11 -14.44 -15.33 17.74
CA LEU A 11 -15.70 -15.36 17.00
C LEU A 11 -15.79 -16.58 16.06
N ALA A 12 -14.71 -16.94 15.38
CA ALA A 12 -14.67 -18.12 14.52
C ALA A 12 -14.88 -19.42 15.30
N ALA A 13 -14.30 -19.52 16.52
CA ALA A 13 -14.50 -20.67 17.39
C ALA A 13 -15.94 -20.73 17.95
N TYR A 14 -16.50 -19.57 18.31
CA TYR A 14 -17.86 -19.47 18.84
C TYR A 14 -18.92 -19.85 17.80
N TYR A 15 -18.80 -19.35 16.57
CA TYR A 15 -19.72 -19.62 15.47
C TYR A 15 -19.35 -20.85 14.64
N ALA A 16 -18.52 -21.77 15.16
CA ALA A 16 -18.06 -22.95 14.42
C ALA A 16 -19.20 -23.86 13.92
N LYS A 17 -20.38 -23.80 14.56
CA LYS A 17 -21.58 -24.58 14.19
C LYS A 17 -22.37 -23.97 13.02
N ASP A 18 -22.28 -22.65 12.79
CA ASP A 18 -23.00 -21.97 11.72
C ASP A 18 -22.02 -21.68 10.56
N SER A 19 -22.17 -22.44 9.47
CA SER A 19 -21.30 -22.34 8.29
C SER A 19 -21.30 -20.94 7.67
N ASN A 20 -22.46 -20.25 7.65
CA ASN A 20 -22.59 -18.94 7.00
C ASN A 20 -21.87 -17.86 7.81
N VAL A 21 -22.04 -17.87 9.13
CA VAL A 21 -21.38 -16.92 10.02
C VAL A 21 -19.87 -17.20 10.06
N LEU A 22 -19.48 -18.48 10.09
CA LEU A 22 -18.07 -18.87 10.03
C LEU A 22 -17.39 -18.40 8.74
N PHE A 23 -18.07 -18.51 7.60
CA PHE A 23 -17.57 -18.02 6.31
C PHE A 23 -17.32 -16.51 6.32
N MET A 24 -18.25 -15.72 6.88
CA MET A 24 -18.08 -14.27 7.03
C MET A 24 -16.90 -13.90 7.93
N VAL A 25 -16.75 -14.58 9.08
CA VAL A 25 -15.63 -14.33 9.99
C VAL A 25 -14.29 -14.66 9.31
N ARG A 26 -14.24 -15.71 8.47
CA ARG A 26 -13.03 -16.03 7.68
C ARG A 26 -12.69 -14.99 6.63
N ILE A 27 -13.69 -14.42 5.95
CA ILE A 27 -13.46 -13.31 5.01
C ILE A 27 -12.89 -12.10 5.76
N ALA A 28 -13.46 -11.74 6.91
CA ALA A 28 -12.96 -10.65 7.74
C ALA A 28 -11.51 -10.89 8.20
N GLN A 29 -11.18 -12.14 8.57
CA GLN A 29 -9.81 -12.53 8.90
C GLN A 29 -8.88 -12.37 7.69
N GLY A 30 -9.28 -12.84 6.51
CA GLY A 30 -8.51 -12.70 5.27
C GLY A 30 -8.20 -11.23 4.95
N LEU A 31 -9.20 -10.36 5.04
CA LEU A 31 -9.02 -8.91 4.84
C LEU A 31 -8.08 -8.28 5.88
N LEU A 32 -8.19 -8.69 7.15
CA LEU A 32 -7.32 -8.20 8.22
C LEU A 32 -5.85 -8.63 8.01
N TYR A 33 -5.61 -9.88 7.61
CA TYR A 33 -4.26 -10.38 7.36
C TYR A 33 -3.65 -9.80 6.09
N MET A 34 -4.47 -9.56 5.06
CA MET A 34 -4.05 -8.83 3.87
C MET A 34 -3.50 -7.45 4.24
N GLY A 35 -4.21 -6.69 5.08
CA GLY A 35 -3.74 -5.38 5.54
C GLY A 35 -2.50 -5.38 6.45
N LYS A 36 -2.07 -6.56 6.94
CA LYS A 36 -0.74 -6.73 7.59
C LYS A 36 0.35 -7.07 6.59
N GLY A 37 -0.02 -7.69 5.47
CA GLY A 37 0.89 -8.02 4.38
C GLY A 37 1.19 -6.79 3.53
N LEU A 38 1.70 -7.06 2.33
CA LEU A 38 2.07 -6.01 1.39
C LEU A 38 0.87 -5.40 0.68
N MET A 39 -0.29 -6.07 0.69
CA MET A 39 -1.43 -5.68 -0.12
C MET A 39 -2.43 -4.83 0.66
N THR A 40 -2.93 -3.79 0.01
CA THR A 40 -3.97 -2.91 0.54
C THR A 40 -5.10 -2.73 -0.45
N ILE A 41 -6.27 -2.40 0.08
CA ILE A 41 -7.41 -2.01 -0.75
C ILE A 41 -7.43 -0.49 -0.79
N ASN A 42 -7.15 0.09 -1.95
CA ASN A 42 -7.25 1.53 -2.15
C ASN A 42 -7.59 1.84 -3.62
N PRO A 43 -8.72 2.51 -3.90
CA PRO A 43 -9.05 2.94 -5.26
C PRO A 43 -8.21 4.16 -5.71
N MET A 44 -7.49 4.80 -4.79
CA MET A 44 -6.68 5.97 -5.08
C MET A 44 -5.23 5.60 -5.42
N PHE A 45 -4.62 6.35 -6.33
CA PHE A 45 -3.25 6.19 -6.81
C PHE A 45 -2.44 7.48 -6.65
N SER A 46 -1.12 7.36 -6.57
CA SER A 46 -0.15 8.47 -6.54
C SER A 46 -0.42 9.45 -5.40
N ASP A 47 -0.15 9.03 -4.15
CA ASP A 47 -0.45 9.82 -2.95
C ASP A 47 -1.87 10.40 -2.92
N ARG A 48 -2.85 9.57 -3.32
CA ARG A 48 -4.28 9.92 -3.37
C ARG A 48 -4.65 11.02 -4.38
N PHE A 49 -3.78 11.32 -5.34
CA PHE A 49 -4.05 12.32 -6.36
C PHE A 49 -5.06 11.82 -7.42
N LEU A 50 -4.94 10.56 -7.84
CA LEU A 50 -5.76 9.99 -8.91
C LEU A 50 -6.74 8.96 -8.38
N VAL A 51 -7.96 8.96 -8.90
CA VAL A 51 -8.96 7.92 -8.65
C VAL A 51 -8.91 6.92 -9.80
N ASP A 52 -8.74 5.64 -9.49
CA ASP A 52 -8.94 4.58 -10.47
C ASP A 52 -10.44 4.21 -10.54
N PRO A 53 -11.12 4.49 -11.67
CA PRO A 53 -12.54 4.23 -11.82
C PRO A 53 -12.89 2.74 -11.75
N ILE A 54 -11.96 1.86 -12.17
CA ILE A 54 -12.17 0.41 -12.16
C ILE A 54 -12.14 -0.10 -10.73
N ALA A 55 -11.12 0.27 -9.96
CA ALA A 55 -11.01 -0.07 -8.55
C ALA A 55 -12.18 0.48 -7.74
N MET A 56 -12.63 1.71 -8.03
CA MET A 56 -13.80 2.29 -7.37
C MET A 56 -15.08 1.52 -7.70
N GLY A 57 -15.33 1.23 -8.99
CA GLY A 57 -16.50 0.44 -9.41
C GLY A 57 -16.51 -0.94 -8.78
N SER A 58 -15.34 -1.57 -8.66
CA SER A 58 -15.20 -2.90 -8.06
C SER A 58 -15.56 -2.91 -6.56
N LEU A 59 -15.19 -1.86 -5.82
CA LEU A 59 -15.60 -1.68 -4.42
C LEU A 59 -17.09 -1.41 -4.27
N VAL A 60 -17.70 -0.64 -5.18
CA VAL A 60 -19.15 -0.41 -5.19
C VAL A 60 -19.92 -1.71 -5.42
N VAL A 61 -19.45 -2.58 -6.34
CA VAL A 61 -20.05 -3.90 -6.58
C VAL A 61 -20.03 -4.75 -5.31
N ILE A 62 -18.90 -4.77 -4.58
CA ILE A 62 -18.79 -5.51 -3.31
C ILE A 62 -19.69 -4.91 -2.24
N ALA A 63 -19.72 -3.58 -2.11
CA ALA A 63 -20.59 -2.89 -1.17
C ALA A 63 -22.07 -3.20 -1.45
N HIS A 64 -22.48 -3.21 -2.72
CA HIS A 64 -23.83 -3.59 -3.12
C HIS A 64 -24.12 -5.07 -2.84
N ALA A 65 -23.18 -5.97 -3.16
CA ALA A 65 -23.31 -7.39 -2.83
C ALA A 65 -23.41 -7.62 -1.31
N ALA A 66 -22.76 -6.78 -0.50
CA ALA A 66 -22.83 -6.82 0.95
C ALA A 66 -24.19 -6.37 1.51
N LEU A 67 -25.03 -5.64 0.77
CA LEU A 67 -26.39 -5.32 1.23
C LEU A 67 -27.32 -6.54 1.18
N HIS A 68 -27.07 -7.46 0.24
CA HIS A 68 -27.88 -8.67 0.02
C HIS A 68 -27.10 -9.97 0.24
N LEU A 69 -26.27 -10.03 1.29
CA LEU A 69 -25.35 -11.14 1.60
C LEU A 69 -25.97 -12.54 1.49
N LYS A 70 -27.19 -12.74 2.01
CA LYS A 70 -27.84 -14.06 2.05
C LYS A 70 -28.04 -14.66 0.65
N ASN A 71 -28.35 -13.83 -0.34
CA ASN A 71 -28.64 -14.28 -1.70
C ASN A 71 -27.41 -14.24 -2.60
N THR A 72 -26.46 -13.35 -2.32
CA THR A 72 -25.25 -13.13 -3.12
C THR A 72 -24.08 -13.96 -2.59
N ILE A 73 -23.32 -13.41 -1.65
CA ILE A 73 -22.04 -13.91 -1.17
C ILE A 73 -22.18 -15.20 -0.35
N LEU A 74 -23.27 -15.37 0.41
CA LEU A 74 -23.58 -16.60 1.15
C LEU A 74 -24.42 -17.60 0.34
N GLY A 75 -24.92 -17.17 -0.83
CA GLY A 75 -25.78 -17.97 -1.71
C GLY A 75 -24.97 -18.75 -2.74
N LYS A 76 -25.30 -18.57 -4.02
CA LYS A 76 -24.62 -19.27 -5.14
C LYS A 76 -23.43 -18.49 -5.71
N SER A 77 -23.31 -17.20 -5.38
CA SER A 77 -22.43 -16.26 -6.07
C SER A 77 -21.24 -15.81 -5.18
N HIS A 78 -20.51 -16.78 -4.63
CA HIS A 78 -19.31 -16.50 -3.82
C HIS A 78 -18.22 -15.75 -4.60
N TYR A 79 -18.14 -15.96 -5.91
CA TYR A 79 -17.14 -15.34 -6.80
C TYR A 79 -17.27 -13.82 -6.89
N LEU A 80 -18.39 -13.23 -6.45
CA LEU A 80 -18.54 -11.78 -6.40
C LEU A 80 -17.47 -11.12 -5.52
N LEU A 81 -16.92 -11.84 -4.53
CA LEU A 81 -15.79 -11.38 -3.73
C LEU A 81 -14.52 -11.12 -4.54
N TYR A 82 -14.32 -11.78 -5.69
CA TYR A 82 -13.13 -11.56 -6.54
C TYR A 82 -13.11 -10.20 -7.24
N HIS A 83 -14.23 -9.46 -7.23
CA HIS A 83 -14.23 -8.06 -7.66
C HIS A 83 -13.38 -7.16 -6.74
N ILE A 84 -12.76 -7.70 -5.69
CA ILE A 84 -11.86 -6.93 -4.83
C ILE A 84 -10.48 -6.76 -5.49
N VAL A 85 -10.11 -7.66 -6.41
CA VAL A 85 -8.78 -7.72 -7.03
C VAL A 85 -8.36 -6.41 -7.69
N PRO A 86 -9.19 -5.69 -8.46
CA PRO A 86 -8.79 -4.42 -9.07
C PRO A 86 -8.44 -3.32 -8.05
N ALA A 87 -9.01 -3.39 -6.84
CA ALA A 87 -8.71 -2.46 -5.77
C ALA A 87 -7.54 -2.90 -4.88
N MET A 88 -7.05 -4.14 -5.05
CA MET A 88 -5.90 -4.67 -4.31
C MET A 88 -4.59 -4.20 -4.94
N ARG A 89 -3.83 -3.38 -4.22
CA ARG A 89 -2.51 -2.90 -4.63
C ARG A 89 -1.44 -3.19 -3.57
N PRO A 90 -0.25 -3.68 -3.97
CA PRO A 90 0.87 -3.83 -3.05
C PRO A 90 1.43 -2.45 -2.63
N ARG A 91 2.02 -2.35 -1.44
CA ARG A 91 2.69 -1.14 -0.92
C ARG A 91 4.15 -1.40 -0.66
N TRP A 92 4.94 -1.08 -1.65
CA TRP A 92 6.36 -1.34 -1.70
C TRP A 92 6.98 -0.32 -2.65
N LEU A 93 8.26 -0.06 -2.47
CA LEU A 93 9.06 0.80 -3.33
C LEU A 93 10.27 0.03 -3.80
N VAL A 94 10.39 -0.07 -5.12
CA VAL A 94 11.54 -0.67 -5.82
C VAL A 94 12.07 0.30 -6.84
N THR A 95 13.37 0.50 -6.75
CA THR A 95 14.09 1.40 -7.62
C THR A 95 14.80 0.60 -8.71
N LEU A 96 14.62 1.04 -9.95
CA LEU A 96 15.20 0.44 -11.15
C LEU A 96 16.12 1.44 -11.83
N ASP A 97 17.18 0.95 -12.48
CA ASP A 97 18.01 1.75 -13.38
C ASP A 97 17.35 1.91 -14.77
N GLU A 98 17.93 2.72 -15.64
CA GLU A 98 17.46 2.91 -17.03
C GLU A 98 17.42 1.60 -17.84
N ASN A 99 18.26 0.62 -17.46
CA ASN A 99 18.30 -0.71 -18.04
C ASN A 99 17.32 -1.71 -17.38
N LEU A 100 16.38 -1.23 -16.55
CA LEU A 100 15.41 -2.04 -15.80
C LEU A 100 16.03 -3.05 -14.82
N ASN A 101 17.29 -2.84 -14.43
CA ASN A 101 17.96 -3.61 -13.39
C ASN A 101 17.62 -3.05 -12.01
N GLU A 102 17.46 -3.92 -11.02
CA GLU A 102 17.23 -3.51 -9.63
C GLU A 102 18.44 -2.71 -9.12
N LEU A 103 18.16 -1.49 -8.65
CA LEU A 103 19.16 -0.59 -8.10
C LEU A 103 18.85 -0.36 -6.62
N LYS A 104 19.80 -0.67 -5.74
CA LYS A 104 19.64 -0.51 -4.29
C LYS A 104 20.13 0.87 -3.86
N VAL A 105 19.19 1.75 -3.52
CA VAL A 105 19.48 3.15 -3.14
C VAL A 105 18.93 3.41 -1.74
N PRO A 106 19.62 4.20 -0.91
CA PRO A 106 19.08 4.62 0.37
C PRO A 106 17.93 5.61 0.17
N VAL A 107 16.82 5.32 0.83
CA VAL A 107 15.55 6.06 0.77
C VAL A 107 15.10 6.43 2.18
N ARG A 108 14.63 7.65 2.38
CA ARG A 108 13.99 8.11 3.61
C ARG A 108 12.51 7.78 3.53
N VAL A 109 12.02 7.00 4.49
CA VAL A 109 10.60 6.66 4.61
C VAL A 109 10.08 7.22 5.93
N GLY A 110 8.98 7.97 5.88
CA GLY A 110 8.40 8.62 7.04
C GLY A 110 6.96 9.04 6.79
N GLN A 111 6.32 9.59 7.81
CA GLN A 111 4.90 9.95 7.73
C GLN A 111 4.69 11.15 6.80
N ALA A 112 3.79 11.00 5.83
CA ALA A 112 3.37 12.05 4.92
C ALA A 112 2.66 13.19 5.69
N VAL A 113 3.10 14.41 5.43
CA VAL A 113 2.56 15.65 5.99
C VAL A 113 2.58 16.72 4.90
N ASP A 114 1.64 17.65 4.95
CA ASP A 114 1.47 18.64 3.88
C ASP A 114 2.71 19.56 3.77
N ILE A 115 3.10 20.18 4.89
CA ILE A 115 4.35 20.94 5.01
C ILE A 115 4.86 20.83 6.44
N THR A 116 6.13 20.49 6.60
CA THR A 116 6.88 20.54 7.87
C THR A 116 8.29 21.07 7.66
N GLY A 117 8.87 21.67 8.70
CA GLY A 117 10.22 22.25 8.65
C GLY A 117 10.23 23.76 8.94
N GLN A 118 11.44 24.31 9.05
CA GLN A 118 11.64 25.74 9.21
C GLN A 118 11.36 26.50 7.90
N ALA A 119 10.93 27.76 8.00
CA ALA A 119 10.67 28.61 6.85
C ALA A 119 11.86 28.63 5.88
N GLY A 120 11.62 28.31 4.60
CA GLY A 120 12.62 28.33 3.53
C GLY A 120 12.96 26.98 2.89
N ARG A 121 12.70 25.84 3.57
CA ARG A 121 12.79 24.50 2.96
C ARG A 121 11.62 23.62 3.42
N PRO A 122 10.45 23.72 2.77
CA PRO A 122 9.31 22.87 3.11
C PRO A 122 9.65 21.40 2.85
N LYS A 123 9.46 20.54 3.85
CA LYS A 123 9.53 19.08 3.74
C LYS A 123 8.14 18.48 3.87
N GLN A 124 7.83 17.51 3.02
CA GLN A 124 6.52 16.84 3.02
C GLN A 124 6.51 15.57 3.88
N MET A 125 7.52 15.38 4.74
CA MET A 125 7.70 14.16 5.52
C MET A 125 8.20 14.48 6.95
N THR A 126 7.60 13.80 7.94
CA THR A 126 8.06 13.80 9.34
C THR A 126 8.52 12.42 9.79
N GLY A 127 9.45 12.39 10.77
CA GLY A 127 9.85 11.14 11.44
C GLY A 127 10.42 10.10 10.48
N PHE A 128 11.42 10.47 9.68
CA PHE A 128 11.96 9.59 8.65
C PHE A 128 12.98 8.59 9.19
N GLN A 129 12.97 7.38 8.63
CA GLN A 129 14.02 6.38 8.78
C GLN A 129 14.65 6.12 7.41
N THR A 130 15.98 6.14 7.34
CA THR A 130 16.69 5.75 6.11
C THR A 130 16.72 4.23 6.00
N ARG A 131 16.25 3.70 4.88
CA ARG A 131 16.24 2.28 4.52
C ARG A 131 16.71 2.11 3.09
N THR A 132 17.32 0.99 2.76
CA THR A 132 17.75 0.69 1.39
C THR A 132 16.62 -0.01 0.63
N THR A 133 16.36 0.37 -0.63
CA THR A 133 15.41 -0.35 -1.49
C THR A 133 15.81 -1.80 -1.73
N PRO A 134 14.83 -2.74 -1.85
CA PRO A 134 13.38 -2.54 -1.82
C PRO A 134 12.81 -2.33 -0.40
N VAL A 135 11.85 -1.40 -0.25
CA VAL A 135 11.25 -1.06 1.06
C VAL A 135 9.74 -1.24 1.03
N LEU A 136 9.16 -1.66 2.16
CA LEU A 136 7.72 -1.70 2.36
C LEU A 136 7.22 -0.36 2.89
N LEU A 137 6.15 0.17 2.28
CA LEU A 137 5.55 1.44 2.68
C LEU A 137 4.29 1.21 3.52
N GLY A 138 4.17 1.94 4.63
CA GLY A 138 2.96 2.08 5.39
C GLY A 138 1.86 2.84 4.64
N TYR A 139 0.66 2.93 5.22
CA TYR A 139 -0.50 3.58 4.58
C TYR A 139 -0.35 5.09 4.42
N ASN A 140 0.33 5.72 5.38
CA ASN A 140 0.59 7.16 5.41
C ASN A 140 2.09 7.43 5.26
N ASP A 141 2.86 6.45 4.77
CA ASP A 141 4.29 6.64 4.61
C ASP A 141 4.57 7.23 3.22
N ARG A 142 5.43 8.24 3.19
CA ARG A 142 6.01 8.80 1.97
C ARG A 142 7.50 8.48 1.94
N ALA A 143 7.99 8.23 0.73
CA ALA A 143 9.40 7.95 0.48
C ALA A 143 10.06 9.10 -0.30
N GLU A 144 11.28 9.47 0.06
CA GLU A 144 12.14 10.44 -0.63
C GLU A 144 13.58 9.90 -0.73
N LEU A 145 14.31 10.20 -1.81
CA LEU A 145 15.69 9.73 -1.96
C LEU A 145 16.58 10.33 -0.85
N ALA A 146 17.48 9.52 -0.29
CA ALA A 146 18.44 10.00 0.69
C ALA A 146 19.74 10.55 0.05
N THR A 147 19.96 10.25 -1.23
CA THR A 147 21.17 10.61 -1.99
C THR A 147 20.83 11.50 -3.18
N GLU A 148 21.77 12.34 -3.58
CA GLU A 148 21.67 13.21 -4.77
C GLU A 148 22.33 12.59 -6.02
N GLU A 149 22.88 11.38 -5.91
CA GLU A 149 23.50 10.64 -7.01
C GLU A 149 22.48 10.27 -8.10
N TYR A 150 21.23 10.07 -7.70
CA TYR A 150 20.14 9.67 -8.57
C TYR A 150 19.01 10.70 -8.57
N ILE A 151 18.35 10.83 -9.72
CA ILE A 151 17.15 11.63 -9.92
C ILE A 151 16.00 10.67 -10.23
N THR A 152 14.87 10.84 -9.55
CA THR A 152 13.65 10.09 -9.84
C THR A 152 12.99 10.62 -11.11
N VAL A 153 12.58 9.72 -12.01
CA VAL A 153 11.75 10.11 -13.16
C VAL A 153 10.31 10.42 -12.71
N ALA A 154 9.83 9.70 -11.68
CA ALA A 154 8.53 9.93 -11.09
C ALA A 154 8.59 11.02 -9.99
N THR A 155 7.52 11.81 -9.89
CA THR A 155 7.33 12.79 -8.80
C THR A 155 7.10 12.11 -7.45
N ILE A 156 6.43 10.95 -7.47
CA ILE A 156 6.06 10.19 -6.27
C ILE A 156 6.79 8.86 -6.30
N MET A 157 7.40 8.50 -5.17
CA MET A 157 8.13 7.25 -5.03
C MET A 157 7.27 6.14 -4.44
N GLU A 158 6.46 5.53 -5.28
CA GLU A 158 5.60 4.38 -4.98
C GLU A 158 5.78 3.31 -6.06
N ASP A 159 5.59 2.04 -5.70
CA ASP A 159 5.72 0.89 -6.59
C ASP A 159 7.10 0.80 -7.27
N PHE A 160 7.14 0.83 -8.59
CA PHE A 160 8.37 0.80 -9.37
C PHE A 160 8.75 2.21 -9.79
N VAL A 161 9.95 2.63 -9.42
CA VAL A 161 10.49 3.96 -9.74
C VAL A 161 11.78 3.81 -10.52
N ILE A 162 11.83 4.40 -11.71
CA ILE A 162 13.05 4.47 -12.50
C ILE A 162 13.89 5.63 -12.00
N LEU A 163 15.15 5.34 -11.72
CA LEU A 163 16.17 6.29 -11.31
C LEU A 163 17.12 6.55 -12.47
N ARG A 164 17.46 7.82 -12.68
CA ARG A 164 18.50 8.27 -13.61
C ARG A 164 19.69 8.75 -12.83
N LYS A 165 20.91 8.46 -13.29
CA LYS A 165 22.12 9.05 -12.72
C LYS A 165 22.12 10.57 -12.92
N ASN A 166 22.40 11.29 -11.84
CA ASN A 166 22.44 12.75 -11.87
C ASN A 166 23.71 13.23 -12.61
N PRO A 167 23.60 13.95 -13.74
CA PRO A 167 24.77 14.45 -14.47
C PRO A 167 25.53 15.56 -13.73
N ALA A 168 24.88 16.24 -12.77
CA ALA A 168 25.50 17.29 -11.97
C ALA A 168 26.17 16.76 -10.67
N TYR A 169 26.04 15.46 -10.38
CA TYR A 169 26.58 14.88 -9.17
C TYR A 169 28.11 14.78 -9.26
N LYS A 170 28.79 15.49 -8.36
CA LYS A 170 30.21 15.30 -8.12
C LYS A 170 30.36 14.46 -6.85
N PRO A 171 31.07 13.32 -6.88
CA PRO A 171 31.37 12.60 -5.65
C PRO A 171 32.14 13.54 -4.72
N ALA A 172 31.78 13.55 -3.43
CA ALA A 172 32.55 14.30 -2.46
C ALA A 172 33.99 13.78 -2.47
N GLU A 173 34.95 14.66 -2.80
CA GLU A 173 36.37 14.33 -2.71
C GLU A 173 36.66 13.90 -1.27
N VAL A 174 37.07 12.65 -1.11
CA VAL A 174 37.51 12.11 0.18
C VAL A 174 38.89 12.70 0.44
N SER A 175 38.92 13.85 1.13
CA SER A 175 40.12 14.48 1.67
C SER A 175 40.63 13.74 2.90
#